data_AF-A0A355DH94-F1
#
_entry.id   AF-A0A355DH94-F1
#
_cell.length_a   1.000
_cell.length_b   1.000
_cell.length_c   1.000
_cell.angle_alpha   90.00
_cell.angle_beta   90.00
_cell.angle_gamma   90.00
#
_symmetry.space_group_name_H-M   'P 1'
#
loop_
_entity.id
_entity.type
_entity.pdbx_description
1 polymer ?
#
loop_
_entity_poly.entity_id
_entity_poly.type
_entity_poly.pdbx_seq_one_letter_code
_entity_poly.pdbx_strand_id
1 'polypeptide(L)'
;IQNLKSKEPYYLGLFLAGAYQEIMGNLHNLFGDTNTVHIQLTPRGYEIEHVVKGDTVTEVLGYVQYDAEDLVESIRRRTEQALQENRITLEESQRLLQNYEQ
;
A
#
# COMPACT_ATOMS: atom_id res chain seq x y z
N ILE A 1 3.24 2.82 -26.94
CA ILE A 1 2.25 2.21 -26.02
C ILE A 1 1.34 1.34 -26.86
N GLN A 2 1.31 0.02 -26.62
CA GLN A 2 0.46 -0.90 -27.39
C GLN A 2 -1.02 -0.72 -27.04
N ASN A 3 -1.90 -1.24 -27.91
CA ASN A 3 -3.35 -1.16 -27.77
C ASN A 3 -3.82 -1.92 -26.51
N LEU A 4 -4.25 -1.20 -25.47
CA LEU A 4 -4.64 -1.70 -24.14
C LEU A 4 -5.95 -2.52 -24.10
N LYS A 5 -6.33 -3.17 -25.20
CA LYS A 5 -7.60 -3.93 -25.30
C LYS A 5 -7.57 -5.30 -24.61
N SER A 6 -6.40 -5.75 -24.15
CA SER A 6 -6.27 -7.00 -23.38
C SER A 6 -6.44 -6.74 -21.89
N LYS A 7 -7.09 -7.64 -21.17
CA LYS A 7 -7.12 -7.66 -19.69
C LYS A 7 -5.83 -8.22 -19.07
N GLU A 8 -4.84 -8.55 -19.90
CA GLU A 8 -3.56 -9.06 -19.43
C GLU A 8 -2.73 -7.95 -18.75
N PRO A 9 -1.93 -8.30 -17.72
CA PRO A 9 -1.03 -7.35 -17.08
C PRO A 9 -0.05 -6.74 -18.09
N TYR A 10 0.06 -5.42 -18.09
CA TYR A 10 1.01 -4.69 -18.92
C TYR A 10 2.06 -4.01 -18.04
N TYR A 11 3.29 -4.54 -18.08
CA TYR A 11 4.40 -4.03 -17.27
C TYR A 11 5.16 -2.94 -18.02
N LEU A 12 5.46 -1.85 -17.31
CA LEU A 12 6.31 -0.77 -17.80
C LEU A 12 7.64 -0.80 -17.08
N GLY A 13 8.73 -0.67 -17.84
CA GLY A 13 10.08 -0.55 -17.31
C GLY A 13 10.59 0.89 -17.45
N LEU A 14 11.05 1.47 -16.35
CA LEU A 14 11.80 2.71 -16.34
C LEU A 14 13.27 2.38 -16.07
N PHE A 15 14.17 2.89 -16.92
CA PHE A 15 15.61 2.63 -16.83
C PHE A 15 16.36 3.92 -16.52
N LEU A 16 17.59 3.78 -16.02
CA LEU A 16 18.45 4.92 -15.61
C LEU A 16 17.88 5.73 -14.44
N ALA A 17 17.03 5.11 -13.61
CA ALA A 17 16.46 5.73 -12.41
C ALA A 17 17.28 5.51 -11.12
N GLY A 18 18.39 4.76 -11.19
CA GLY A 18 19.18 4.38 -10.00
C GLY A 18 20.03 5.49 -9.37
N ALA A 19 19.93 6.73 -9.84
CA ALA A 19 20.62 7.87 -9.25
C ALA A 19 19.60 8.92 -8.81
N TYR A 20 19.73 9.37 -7.56
CA TYR A 20 18.91 10.41 -6.91
C TYR A 20 17.41 10.13 -6.73
N GLN A 21 16.76 9.33 -7.58
CA GLN A 21 15.31 9.16 -7.56
C GLN A 21 14.80 8.52 -6.26
N GLU A 22 15.56 7.58 -5.70
CA GLU A 22 15.20 6.90 -4.44
C GLU A 22 15.17 7.87 -3.25
N ILE A 23 16.16 8.77 -3.15
CA ILE A 23 16.30 9.68 -1.99
C ILE A 23 15.47 10.97 -2.18
N MET A 24 15.21 11.37 -3.41
CA MET A 24 14.43 12.58 -3.71
C MET A 24 12.92 12.33 -3.80
N GLY A 25 12.49 11.07 -3.64
CA GLY A 25 11.09 10.72 -3.50
C GLY A 25 10.45 11.44 -2.31
N ASN A 26 9.21 11.87 -2.48
CA ASN A 26 8.38 12.36 -1.40
C ASN A 26 7.14 11.48 -1.29
N LEU A 27 6.45 11.56 -0.15
CA LEU A 27 5.19 10.87 0.10
C LEU A 27 4.02 11.57 -0.61
N HIS A 28 4.16 11.88 -1.90
CA HIS A 28 3.12 12.57 -2.66
C HIS A 28 1.89 11.66 -2.77
N ASN A 29 0.79 12.07 -2.10
CA ASN A 29 -0.40 11.24 -1.85
C ASN A 29 -0.16 10.00 -0.97
N LEU A 30 0.81 10.07 -0.05
CA LEU A 30 1.08 8.98 0.90
C LEU A 30 1.49 7.68 0.18
N PHE A 31 2.07 7.78 -1.01
CA PHE A 31 2.79 6.67 -1.60
C PHE A 31 4.15 6.60 -0.94
N GLY A 32 4.35 5.55 -0.12
CA GLY A 32 5.63 5.25 0.50
C GLY A 32 6.57 4.53 -0.47
N ASP A 33 7.65 4.01 0.10
CA ASP A 33 8.67 3.31 -0.65
C ASP A 33 8.11 2.08 -1.38
N THR A 34 8.70 1.79 -2.54
CA THR A 34 8.31 0.63 -3.35
C THR A 34 9.10 -0.61 -2.96
N ASN A 35 8.54 -1.79 -3.27
CA ASN A 35 9.30 -3.04 -3.10
C ASN A 35 10.56 -3.01 -3.98
N THR A 36 11.71 -3.26 -3.37
CA THR A 36 13.01 -3.28 -4.03
C THR A 36 13.61 -4.68 -3.95
N VAL A 37 14.12 -5.18 -5.07
CA VAL A 37 14.73 -6.51 -5.16
C VAL A 37 16.13 -6.38 -5.73
N HIS A 38 17.11 -6.95 -5.02
CA HIS A 38 18.47 -7.06 -5.51
C HIS A 38 18.62 -8.38 -6.25
N ILE A 39 18.99 -8.30 -7.53
CA ILE A 39 19.13 -9.47 -8.41
C ILE A 39 20.61 -9.64 -8.73
N GLN A 40 21.15 -10.82 -8.43
CA GLN A 40 22.50 -11.21 -8.77
C GLN A 40 22.47 -12.16 -9.98
N LEU A 41 23.37 -11.93 -10.95
CA LEU A 41 23.53 -12.82 -12.09
C LEU A 41 24.48 -13.97 -11.75
N THR A 42 24.10 -15.18 -12.15
CA THR A 42 24.90 -16.39 -11.98
C THR A 42 25.17 -17.05 -13.34
N PRO A 43 26.14 -17.97 -13.45
CA PRO A 43 26.36 -18.73 -14.69
C PRO A 43 25.15 -19.56 -15.15
N ARG A 44 24.16 -19.77 -14.28
CA ARG A 44 22.94 -20.55 -14.57
C ARG A 44 21.68 -19.70 -14.74
N GLY A 45 21.78 -18.37 -14.59
CA GLY A 45 20.63 -17.47 -14.67
C GLY A 45 20.76 -16.29 -13.71
N TYR A 46 19.76 -16.11 -12.85
CA TYR A 46 19.75 -15.06 -11.82
C TYR A 46 19.26 -15.63 -10.49
N GLU A 47 19.62 -14.96 -9.42
CA GLU A 47 19.12 -15.21 -8.07
C GLU A 47 18.64 -13.90 -7.44
N ILE A 48 17.61 -14.02 -6.59
CA ILE A 48 17.16 -12.91 -5.75
C ILE A 48 18.00 -12.95 -4.49
N GLU A 49 18.91 -11.99 -4.36
CA GLU A 49 19.83 -11.88 -3.23
C GLU A 49 19.13 -11.26 -2.02
N HIS A 50 18.37 -10.19 -2.24
CA HIS A 50 17.71 -9.44 -1.19
C HIS A 50 16.36 -8.88 -1.64
N VAL A 51 15.41 -8.81 -0.70
CA VAL A 51 14.10 -8.20 -0.90
C VAL A 51 13.86 -7.20 0.21
N VAL A 52 13.72 -5.93 -0.16
CA VAL A 52 13.25 -4.85 0.71
C VAL A 52 11.77 -4.65 0.42
N LYS A 53 10.93 -4.82 1.46
CA LYS A 53 9.52 -4.50 1.34
C LYS A 53 9.34 -2.99 1.31
N GLY A 54 8.45 -2.52 0.45
CA GLY A 54 7.99 -1.13 0.48
C GLY A 54 7.14 -0.85 1.72
N ASP A 55 6.86 0.44 1.96
CA ASP A 55 6.08 0.85 3.11
C ASP A 55 4.63 0.36 3.00
N THR A 56 4.09 -0.06 4.14
CA THR A 56 2.66 -0.29 4.36
C THR A 56 1.92 1.03 4.58
N VAL A 57 0.60 1.03 4.41
CA VAL A 57 -0.24 2.21 4.72
C VAL A 57 -0.03 2.67 6.17
N THR A 58 0.11 1.74 7.11
CA THR A 58 0.38 2.01 8.52
C THR A 58 1.70 2.75 8.73
N GLU A 59 2.78 2.32 8.08
CA GLU A 59 4.09 2.98 8.17
C GLU A 59 4.01 4.40 7.59
N VAL A 60 3.32 4.57 6.46
CA VAL A 60 3.15 5.90 5.85
C VAL A 60 2.33 6.84 6.74
N LEU A 61 1.27 6.35 7.39
CA LEU A 61 0.50 7.11 8.37
C LEU A 61 1.36 7.54 9.57
N GLY A 62 2.29 6.67 10.00
CA GLY A 62 3.27 6.98 11.03
C GLY A 62 4.17 8.16 10.65
N TYR A 63 4.64 8.26 9.40
CA TYR A 63 5.46 9.38 8.93
C TYR A 63 4.76 10.73 9.03
N VAL A 64 3.43 10.76 8.88
CA VAL A 64 2.60 11.96 9.02
C VAL A 64 1.99 12.11 10.43
N GLN A 65 2.55 11.40 11.42
CA GLN A 65 2.19 11.48 12.84
C GLN A 65 0.75 11.04 13.16
N TYR A 66 0.19 10.15 12.34
CA TYR A 66 -1.04 9.45 12.68
C TYR A 66 -0.73 8.11 13.33
N ASP A 67 -1.49 7.79 14.36
CA ASP A 67 -1.51 6.46 14.97
C ASP A 67 -2.63 5.64 14.32
N ALA A 68 -2.27 4.48 13.75
CA ALA A 68 -3.24 3.63 13.07
C ALA A 68 -4.25 3.00 14.03
N GLU A 69 -3.87 2.71 15.28
CA GLU A 69 -4.77 2.16 16.29
C GLU A 69 -5.82 3.21 16.68
N ASP A 70 -5.41 4.47 16.84
CA ASP A 70 -6.33 5.59 17.10
C ASP A 70 -7.34 5.78 15.97
N LEU A 71 -6.90 5.63 14.72
CA LEU A 71 -7.76 5.73 13.55
C LEU A 71 -8.77 4.58 13.48
N VAL A 72 -8.34 3.35 13.75
CA VAL A 72 -9.22 2.17 13.83
C VAL A 72 -10.26 2.36 14.94
N GLU A 73 -9.85 2.81 16.12
CA GLU A 73 -10.75 3.07 17.25
C GLU A 73 -11.78 4.17 16.92
N SER A 74 -11.36 5.23 16.22
CA SER A 74 -12.25 6.29 15.75
C SER A 74 -13.31 5.75 14.76
N ILE A 75 -12.91 4.91 13.81
CA ILE A 75 -13.84 4.26 12.89
C ILE A 75 -14.79 3.29 13.62
N ARG A 76 -14.28 2.54 14.61
CA ARG A 76 -15.10 1.66 15.45
C ARG A 76 -16.22 2.41 16.14
N ARG A 77 -15.90 3.52 16.83
CA ARG A 77 -16.89 4.36 17.51
C ARG A 77 -17.94 4.95 16.56
N ARG A 78 -17.51 5.44 15.39
CA ARG A 78 -18.43 5.98 14.36
C ARG A 78 -19.36 4.90 13.80
N THR A 79 -18.84 3.70 13.62
CA THR A 79 -19.59 2.53 13.16
C THR A 79 -20.64 2.11 14.20
N GLU A 80 -20.26 2.03 15.47
CA GLU A 80 -21.18 1.74 16.59
C GLU A 80 -22.30 2.78 16.68
N GLN A 81 -21.98 4.07 16.54
CA GLN A 81 -22.97 5.14 16.52
C GLN A 81 -23.93 5.02 15.31
N ALA A 82 -23.40 4.78 14.12
CA ALA A 82 -24.22 4.62 12.91
C ALA A 82 -25.16 3.41 13.00
N LEU A 83 -24.73 2.33 13.66
CA LEU A 83 -25.56 1.16 13.93
C LEU A 83 -26.70 1.50 14.91
N GLN A 84 -26.41 2.23 15.99
CA GLN A 84 -27.44 2.70 16.95
C GLN A 84 -28.46 3.63 16.29
N GLU A 85 -28.01 4.46 15.35
CA GLU A 85 -28.86 5.36 14.57
C GLU A 85 -29.62 4.66 13.42
N ASN A 86 -29.47 3.34 13.25
CA ASN A 86 -30.04 2.55 12.15
C ASN A 86 -29.66 3.07 10.75
N ARG A 87 -28.49 3.70 10.60
CA ARG A 87 -27.98 4.17 9.30
C ARG A 87 -27.23 3.08 8.52
N ILE A 88 -26.79 2.04 9.21
CA ILE A 88 -26.14 0.85 8.66
C ILE A 88 -26.66 -0.39 9.39
N THR A 89 -26.56 -1.53 8.74
CA THR A 89 -26.86 -2.85 9.31
C THR A 89 -25.65 -3.42 10.07
N LEU A 90 -25.89 -4.46 10.87
CA LEU A 90 -24.82 -5.18 11.56
C LEU A 90 -23.82 -5.80 10.58
N GLU A 91 -24.30 -6.37 9.46
CA GLU A 91 -23.43 -6.95 8.43
C GLU A 91 -22.55 -5.89 7.76
N GLU A 92 -23.12 -4.73 7.40
CA GLU A 92 -22.36 -3.61 6.84
C GLU A 92 -21.33 -3.07 7.83
N SER A 93 -21.67 -3.03 9.12
CA SER A 93 -20.75 -2.60 10.19
C SER A 93 -19.53 -3.52 10.31
N GLN A 94 -19.74 -4.85 10.26
CA GLN A 94 -18.67 -5.84 10.32
C GLN A 94 -17.78 -5.76 9.08
N ARG A 95 -18.40 -5.64 7.90
CA ARG A 95 -17.68 -5.50 6.64
C ARG A 95 -16.85 -4.22 6.59
N LEU A 96 -17.37 -3.11 7.12
CA LEU A 96 -16.65 -1.84 7.17
C LEU A 96 -15.38 -1.94 8.04
N LEU A 97 -15.51 -2.50 9.24
CA LEU A 97 -14.37 -2.67 10.15
C LEU A 97 -13.32 -3.64 9.59
N GLN A 98 -13.78 -4.79 9.05
CA GLN A 98 -12.88 -5.76 8.44
C GLN A 98 -12.11 -5.17 7.26
N ASN A 99 -12.75 -4.36 6.42
CA ASN A 99 -12.09 -3.72 5.29
C ASN A 99 -11.11 -2.61 5.72
N TYR A 100 -11.34 -1.96 6.87
CA TYR A 100 -10.50 -0.86 7.35
C TYR A 100 -9.22 -1.37 8.05
N GLU A 101 -9.28 -2.56 8.67
CA GLU A 101 -8.15 -3.20 9.35
C GLU A 101 -7.22 -4.00 8.41
N GLN A 102 -7.62 -4.21 7.15
CA GLN A 102 -6.81 -4.89 6.13
C GLN A 102 -5.78 -3.97 5.48
#